data_AF-A0A452XTF9-F1
#
_entry.id   AF-A0A452XTF9-F1
#
_cell.length_a   1.000
_cell.length_b   1.000
_cell.length_c   1.000
_cell.angle_alpha   90.00
_cell.angle_beta   90.00
_cell.angle_gamma   90.00
#
_symmetry.space_group_name_H-M   'P 1'
#
loop_
_entity.id
_entity.type
_entity.pdbx_description
1 polymer ?
#
loop_
_entity_poly.entity_id
_entity_poly.type
_entity_poly.pdbx_seq_one_letter_code
_entity_poly.pdbx_strand_id
1 'polypeptide(L)' 'MAKLMCLCFIILAIAVAVSADECEGDRQAMIKECAKYQQWPANPKLDPSDACCAVWQKANIPCLCAG' A
#
# COMPACT_ATOMS: atom_id res chain seq x y z
N MET A 1 33.13 -0.88 16.42
CA MET A 1 32.74 -0.21 15.16
C MET A 1 32.01 -1.17 14.22
N ALA A 2 32.63 -2.25 13.73
CA ALA A 2 31.98 -3.21 12.79
C ALA A 2 30.66 -3.82 13.30
N LYS A 3 30.58 -4.14 14.59
CA LYS A 3 29.38 -4.72 15.22
C LYS A 3 28.18 -3.77 15.21
N LEU A 4 28.42 -2.46 15.37
CA LEU A 4 27.38 -1.43 15.28
C LEU A 4 26.92 -1.22 13.84
N MET A 5 27.86 -1.24 12.88
CA MET A 5 27.54 -1.12 11.45
C MET A 5 26.72 -2.31 10.93
N CYS A 6 27.06 -3.53 11.34
CA CYS A 6 26.26 -4.72 11.03
C CYS A 6 24.83 -4.61 11.56
N LEU A 7 24.65 -4.12 12.80
CA LEU A 7 23.32 -3.92 13.36
C LEU A 7 22.49 -2.89 12.56
N CYS A 8 23.10 -1.78 12.15
CA CYS A 8 22.41 -0.79 11.31
C CYS A 8 21.96 -1.37 9.96
N PHE A 9 22.80 -2.18 9.32
CA PHE A 9 22.45 -2.85 8.06
C PHE A 9 21.27 -3.82 8.23
N ILE A 10 21.25 -4.59 9.32
CA ILE A 10 20.14 -5.51 9.62
C ILE A 10 18.84 -4.74 9.83
N ILE A 11 18.88 -3.64 10.59
CA ILE A 11 17.70 -2.80 10.84
C ILE A 11 17.15 -2.21 9.54
N LEU A 12 18.04 -1.72 8.66
CA LEU A 12 17.63 -1.16 7.37
C LEU A 12 16.97 -2.21 6.47
N ALA A 13 17.54 -3.43 6.42
CA ALA A 13 16.97 -4.52 5.63
C ALA A 13 15.58 -4.93 6.12
N ILE A 14 15.37 -4.99 7.44
CA ILE A 14 14.06 -5.28 8.03
C ILE A 14 13.06 -4.16 7.71
N ALA A 15 13.46 -2.90 7.83
CA ALA A 15 12.58 -1.77 7.53
C ALA A 15 12.08 -1.78 6.07
N VAL A 16 12.98 -2.09 5.12
CA VAL A 16 12.62 -2.23 3.71
C VAL A 16 11.68 -3.42 3.49
N ALA A 17 11.95 -4.57 4.09
CA ALA A 17 11.09 -5.74 3.97
C ALA A 17 9.66 -5.46 4.49
N VAL A 18 9.55 -4.88 5.70
CA VAL A 18 8.26 -4.51 6.30
C VAL A 18 7.50 -3.53 5.39
N SER A 19 8.18 -2.52 4.86
CA SER A 19 7.53 -1.54 3.97
C SER A 19 7.02 -2.15 2.66
N ALA A 20 7.68 -3.20 2.15
CA ALA A 20 7.24 -3.92 0.95
C ALA A 20 6.02 -4.81 1.25
N ASP A 21 6.02 -5.51 2.39
CA ASP A 21 4.88 -6.30 2.84
C ASP A 21 3.64 -5.42 3.10
N GLU A 22 3.81 -4.27 3.74
CA GLU A 22 2.73 -3.31 3.97
C GLU A 22 2.13 -2.80 2.65
N CYS A 23 2.98 -2.53 1.66
CA CYS A 23 2.57 -2.03 0.35
C CYS A 23 1.77 -3.05 -0.46
N GLU A 24 2.16 -4.33 -0.41
CA GLU A 24 1.38 -5.38 -1.04
C GLU A 24 0.04 -5.59 -0.31
N GLY A 25 0.03 -5.46 1.02
CA GLY A 25 -1.20 -5.42 1.81
C GLY A 25 -2.15 -4.30 1.38
N ASP A 26 -1.63 -3.08 1.22
CA ASP A 26 -2.41 -1.93 0.74
C ASP A 26 -2.96 -2.16 -0.67
N ARG A 27 -2.16 -2.74 -1.58
CA ARG A 27 -2.59 -3.07 -2.94
C ARG A 27 -3.77 -4.05 -2.93
N GLN A 28 -3.67 -5.11 -2.13
CA GLN A 28 -4.72 -6.12 -2.02
C GLN A 28 -6.00 -5.54 -1.41
N ALA A 29 -5.88 -4.72 -0.38
CA ALA A 29 -7.01 -4.03 0.24
C ALA A 29 -7.72 -3.09 -0.77
N MET A 30 -6.95 -2.35 -1.56
CA MET A 30 -7.47 -1.47 -2.61
C MET A 30 -8.24 -2.26 -3.66
N ILE A 31 -7.67 -3.36 -4.18
CA ILE A 31 -8.36 -4.19 -5.17
C ILE A 31 -9.66 -4.73 -4.59
N LYS A 32 -9.63 -5.22 -3.36
CA LYS A 32 -10.80 -5.82 -2.69
C LYS A 32 -11.93 -4.80 -2.50
N GLU A 33 -11.64 -3.63 -1.96
CA GLU A 33 -12.68 -2.68 -1.55
C GLU A 33 -13.03 -1.69 -2.68
N CYS A 34 -12.10 -1.37 -3.58
CA CYS A 34 -12.22 -0.27 -4.53
C CYS A 34 -12.37 -0.66 -6.00
N ALA A 35 -11.99 -1.88 -6.43
CA ALA A 35 -11.90 -2.21 -7.86
C ALA A 35 -13.20 -1.97 -8.65
N LYS A 36 -14.37 -2.22 -8.04
CA LYS A 36 -15.68 -2.01 -8.67
C LYS A 36 -16.00 -0.54 -8.99
N TYR A 37 -15.34 0.41 -8.32
CA TYR A 37 -15.53 1.85 -8.55
C TYR A 37 -14.58 2.40 -9.63
N GLN A 38 -13.57 1.64 -10.02
CA GLN A 38 -12.52 2.06 -10.96
C GLN A 38 -12.77 1.56 -12.39
N GLN A 39 -13.91 0.94 -12.65
CA GLN A 39 -14.28 0.45 -13.98
C GLN A 39 -14.63 1.61 -14.92
N TRP A 40 -14.16 1.56 -16.17
CA TRP A 40 -14.48 2.53 -17.20
C TRP A 40 -15.03 1.84 -18.46
N PRO A 41 -16.08 2.37 -19.11
CA PRO A 41 -16.88 3.52 -18.69
C PRO A 41 -17.90 3.12 -17.60
N ALA A 42 -17.90 3.84 -16.48
CA ALA A 42 -18.92 3.67 -15.46
C ALA A 42 -20.16 4.51 -15.83
N ASN A 43 -21.31 3.85 -16.02
CA ASN A 43 -22.60 4.52 -16.16
C ASN A 43 -23.71 3.76 -15.41
N PRO A 44 -24.23 4.28 -14.29
CA PRO A 44 -23.82 5.52 -13.62
C PRO A 44 -22.43 5.41 -12.99
N LYS A 45 -21.79 6.56 -12.74
CA LYS A 45 -20.59 6.59 -11.89
C LYS A 45 -21.01 6.27 -10.46
N LEU A 46 -20.38 5.27 -9.87
CA LEU A 46 -20.67 4.85 -8.49
C LEU A 46 -19.74 5.59 -7.53
N ASP A 47 -20.31 6.15 -6.47
CA ASP A 47 -19.52 6.71 -5.37
C ASP A 47 -18.85 5.59 -4.57
N PRO A 48 -17.59 5.79 -4.13
CA PRO A 48 -16.91 4.82 -3.28
C PRO A 48 -17.67 4.55 -1.97
N SER A 49 -17.60 3.33 -1.46
CA SER A 49 -18.03 3.03 -0.10
C SER A 49 -17.11 3.66 0.93
N ASP A 50 -17.61 3.84 2.15
CA ASP A 50 -16.79 4.26 3.30
C ASP A 50 -15.59 3.32 3.51
N ALA A 51 -15.76 2.02 3.25
CA ALA A 51 -14.68 1.04 3.31
C ALA A 51 -13.58 1.32 2.28
N CYS A 52 -13.94 1.59 1.02
CA CYS A 52 -12.97 1.97 0.00
C CYS A 52 -12.27 3.30 0.36
N CYS A 53 -13.01 4.27 0.89
CA CYS A 53 -12.43 5.54 1.35
C CYS A 53 -11.43 5.33 2.49
N ALA A 54 -11.74 4.48 3.47
CA ALA A 54 -10.86 4.19 4.59
C ALA A 54 -9.56 3.48 4.16
N VAL A 55 -9.62 2.62 3.14
CA VAL A 55 -8.41 2.02 2.55
C VAL A 55 -7.56 3.10 1.87
N TRP A 56 -8.19 3.99 1.09
CA TRP A 56 -7.50 5.12 0.46
C TRP A 56 -6.79 6.05 1.44
N GLN A 57 -7.39 6.32 2.59
CA GLN A 57 -6.81 7.20 3.60
C GLN A 57 -5.58 6.60 4.30
N LYS A 58 -5.46 5.26 4.35
CA LYS A 58 -4.39 4.56 5.07
C LYS A 58 -3.25 4.12 4.17
N ALA A 59 -3.53 3.92 2.89
CA ALA A 59 -2.57 3.31 1.99
C ALA A 59 -1.30 4.14 1.82
N ASN A 60 -0.18 3.43 1.75
CA ASN A 60 1.11 3.96 1.36
C ASN A 60 1.14 4.23 -0.16
N ILE A 61 0.51 5.34 -0.56
CA ILE A 61 0.42 5.77 -1.96
C ILE A 61 1.80 5.88 -2.63
N PRO A 62 2.86 6.45 -1.99
CA PRO A 62 4.19 6.47 -2.57
C PRO A 62 4.69 5.09 -2.99
N CYS A 63 4.48 4.05 -2.17
CA CYS A 63 4.89 2.70 -2.54
C CYS A 63 4.02 2.11 -3.67
N LEU A 64 2.69 2.30 -3.61
CA LEU A 64 1.79 1.82 -4.66
C LEU A 64 2.12 2.41 -6.04
N CYS A 65 2.66 3.63 -6.07
CA CYS A 65 3.09 4.35 -7.26
C CYS A 65 4.55 4.10 -7.66
N ALA A 66 5.33 3.35 -6.90
CA ALA A 66 6.76 3.12 -7.17
C ALA A 66 7.04 2.05 -8.25
N GLY A 67 6.01 1.60 -8.98
CA GLY A 67 6.12 0.67 -10.10
C GLY A 67 6.85 1.25 -11.31
#